data_AF-A0AAV8X360-F1
#
_entry.id   AF-A0AAV8X360-F1
#
_cell.length_a   1.000
_cell.length_b   1.000
_cell.length_c   1.000
_cell.angle_alpha   90.00
_cell.angle_beta   90.00
_cell.angle_gamma   90.00
#
_symmetry.space_group_name_H-M   'P 1'
#
loop_
_entity.id
_entity.type
_entity.pdbx_description
1 polymer ?
#
loop_
_entity_poly.entity_id
_entity_poly.type
_entity_poly.pdbx_seq_one_letter_code
_entity_poly.pdbx_strand_id
1 'polypeptide(L)'
;MAIRGKESEEGNFKDLLKFRFGSGDLVLSEHLGTCRKSAKYTSHQVQNELIEICGNIVRKNIVKEVNRSEGFSLLADESADIFGKEQLSIGVRFVDALNNIREEFLRFTELVRMYGRKNHCGNNSFYRV
;
A
#
# COMPACT_ATOMS: atom_id res chain seq x y z
N MET A 1 8.14 -2.64 -7.00
CA MET A 1 7.64 -3.93 -6.46
C MET A 1 8.67 -4.50 -5.48
N ALA A 2 8.52 -4.24 -4.18
CA ALA A 2 9.51 -4.64 -3.17
C ALA A 2 9.48 -6.13 -2.81
N ILE A 3 8.40 -6.86 -3.15
CA ILE A 3 8.16 -8.25 -2.70
C ILE A 3 8.71 -9.31 -3.65
N ARG A 4 9.01 -8.94 -4.91
CA ARG A 4 9.82 -9.79 -5.79
C ARG A 4 11.26 -9.67 -5.32
N GLY A 5 11.80 -10.74 -4.76
CA GLY A 5 13.18 -10.80 -4.30
C GLY A 5 14.16 -10.64 -5.48
N LYS A 6 15.46 -10.63 -5.16
CA LYS A 6 16.53 -10.42 -6.15
C LYS A 6 16.57 -11.50 -7.24
N GLU A 7 16.07 -12.71 -6.98
CA GLU A 7 16.09 -13.85 -7.90
C GLU A 7 14.69 -14.45 -8.13
N SER A 8 14.46 -15.05 -9.31
CA SER A 8 13.11 -15.41 -9.79
C SER A 8 12.39 -16.49 -9.00
N GLU A 9 13.09 -17.18 -8.09
CA GLU A 9 12.58 -18.32 -7.32
C GLU A 9 12.23 -17.96 -5.85
N GLU A 10 12.82 -16.89 -5.30
CA GLU A 10 12.74 -16.52 -3.88
C GLU A 10 12.28 -15.06 -3.71
N GLY A 11 10.99 -14.86 -3.43
CA GLY A 11 10.44 -13.55 -3.11
C GLY A 11 10.39 -13.31 -1.59
N ASN A 12 10.38 -12.04 -1.17
CA ASN A 12 10.42 -11.67 0.25
C ASN A 12 9.34 -12.36 1.11
N PHE A 13 8.18 -12.68 0.52
CA PHE A 13 7.14 -13.43 1.21
C PHE A 13 7.58 -14.85 1.57
N LYS A 14 8.27 -15.56 0.66
CA LYS A 14 8.84 -16.89 0.95
C LYS A 14 9.94 -16.79 1.99
N ASP A 15 10.75 -15.75 1.94
CA ASP A 15 11.81 -15.53 2.94
C ASP A 15 11.23 -15.24 4.32
N LEU A 16 10.12 -14.51 4.39
CA LEU A 16 9.37 -14.29 5.63
C LEU A 16 8.83 -15.61 6.20
N LEU A 17 8.32 -16.51 5.34
CA LEU A 17 7.87 -17.84 5.75
C LEU A 17 9.04 -18.69 6.27
N LYS A 18 10.18 -18.69 5.57
CA LYS A 18 11.41 -19.36 6.03
C LYS A 18 11.90 -18.81 7.37
N PHE A 19 11.88 -17.49 7.55
CA PHE A 19 12.23 -16.84 8.81
C PHE A 19 11.31 -17.30 9.96
N ARG A 20 10.00 -17.41 9.70
CA ARG A 20 9.04 -17.93 10.69
C ARG A 20 9.33 -19.39 11.06
N PHE A 21 9.70 -20.25 10.10
CA PHE A 21 10.15 -21.61 10.41
C PHE A 21 11.39 -21.62 11.31
N GLY A 22 12.40 -20.82 10.96
CA GLY A 22 13.64 -20.70 11.73
C GLY A 22 13.42 -20.13 13.13
N SER A 23 12.32 -19.42 13.35
CA SER A 23 11.90 -18.89 14.66
C SER A 23 11.12 -19.89 15.51
N GLY A 24 10.97 -21.14 15.06
CA GLY A 24 10.32 -22.22 15.82
C GLY A 24 8.83 -22.42 15.52
N ASP A 25 8.28 -21.84 14.45
CA ASP A 25 6.89 -22.09 14.04
C ASP A 25 6.77 -23.44 13.31
N LEU A 26 6.75 -24.52 14.11
CA LEU A 26 6.67 -25.90 13.62
C LEU A 26 5.34 -26.21 12.94
N VAL A 27 4.24 -25.58 13.39
CA VAL A 27 2.91 -25.76 12.82
C VAL A 27 2.86 -25.24 11.39
N LEU A 28 3.40 -24.04 11.16
CA LEU A 28 3.48 -23.47 9.81
C LEU A 28 4.37 -24.32 8.90
N SER A 29 5.48 -24.85 9.43
CA SER A 29 6.41 -25.72 8.70
C SER A 29 5.75 -27.02 8.25
N GLU A 30 5.08 -27.70 9.19
CA GLU A 30 4.34 -28.93 8.91
C GLU A 30 3.21 -28.69 7.91
N HIS A 31 2.44 -27.61 8.09
CA HIS A 31 1.37 -27.23 7.16
C HIS A 31 1.91 -27.03 5.74
N LEU A 32 2.99 -26.27 5.56
CA LEU A 32 3.54 -26.00 4.23
C LEU A 32 4.21 -27.22 3.58
N GLY A 33 4.68 -28.18 4.38
CA GLY A 33 5.19 -29.48 3.93
C GLY A 33 4.10 -30.47 3.50
N THR A 34 2.98 -30.52 4.24
CA THR A 34 1.94 -31.55 4.09
C THR A 34 0.71 -31.10 3.30
N CYS A 35 0.46 -29.79 3.20
CA CYS A 35 -0.77 -29.30 2.59
C CYS A 35 -0.79 -29.44 1.05
N ARG A 36 -2.02 -29.48 0.51
CA ARG A 36 -2.28 -29.45 -0.93
C ARG A 36 -1.73 -28.17 -1.55
N LYS A 37 -1.34 -28.21 -2.84
CA LYS A 37 -0.77 -27.04 -3.55
C LYS A 37 -1.63 -25.76 -3.44
N SER A 38 -2.95 -25.89 -3.43
CA SER A 38 -3.89 -24.76 -3.26
C SER A 38 -3.93 -24.18 -1.85
N ALA A 39 -3.59 -24.95 -0.83
CA ALA A 39 -3.61 -24.55 0.58
C ALA A 39 -2.27 -23.95 1.06
N LYS A 40 -1.27 -23.85 0.15
CA LYS A 40 0.00 -23.17 0.42
C LYS A 40 -0.17 -21.65 0.38
N TYR A 41 -1.13 -21.14 -0.39
CA TYR A 41 -1.38 -19.69 -0.55
C TYR A 41 -0.13 -18.88 -0.99
N THR A 42 0.87 -19.54 -1.56
CA THR A 42 2.15 -18.95 -1.98
C THR A 42 2.15 -18.47 -3.43
N SER A 43 1.04 -18.58 -4.16
CA SER A 43 0.99 -18.10 -5.54
C SER A 43 1.03 -16.57 -5.59
N HIS A 44 1.52 -16.00 -6.68
CA HIS A 44 1.59 -14.55 -6.85
C HIS A 44 0.22 -13.87 -6.74
N GLN A 45 -0.83 -14.50 -7.28
CA GLN A 45 -2.20 -13.99 -7.19
C GLN A 45 -2.66 -13.89 -5.73
N VAL A 46 -2.50 -14.98 -4.96
CA VAL A 46 -2.92 -15.01 -3.56
C VAL A 46 -2.09 -14.03 -2.71
N GLN A 47 -0.78 -13.93 -2.97
CA GLN A 47 0.05 -12.94 -2.27
C GLN A 47 -0.45 -11.50 -2.50
N ASN A 48 -0.84 -11.16 -3.74
CA ASN A 48 -1.39 -9.83 -4.04
C ASN A 48 -2.73 -9.58 -3.34
N GLU A 49 -3.62 -10.58 -3.33
CA GLU A 49 -4.90 -10.48 -2.60
C GLU A 49 -4.67 -10.29 -1.09
N LEU A 50 -3.74 -11.03 -0.50
CA LEU A 50 -3.36 -10.87 0.91
C LEU A 50 -2.83 -9.46 1.19
N ILE A 51 -1.98 -8.92 0.31
CA ILE A 51 -1.45 -7.55 0.44
C ILE A 51 -2.60 -6.54 0.36
N GLU A 52 -3.53 -6.70 -0.57
CA GLU A 52 -4.68 -5.82 -0.72
C GLU A 52 -5.59 -5.86 0.51
N ILE A 53 -5.90 -7.06 1.02
CA ILE A 53 -6.71 -7.24 2.23
C ILE A 53 -6.03 -6.59 3.43
N CYS A 54 -4.75 -6.87 3.67
CA CYS A 54 -3.99 -6.29 4.76
C CYS A 54 -3.95 -4.76 4.66
N GLY A 55 -3.64 -4.24 3.46
CA GLY A 55 -3.65 -2.79 3.21
C GLY A 55 -5.03 -2.16 3.45
N ASN A 56 -6.11 -2.86 3.08
CA ASN A 56 -7.48 -2.40 3.32
C ASN A 56 -7.83 -2.37 4.81
N ILE A 57 -7.40 -3.36 5.60
CA ILE A 57 -7.62 -3.39 7.05
C ILE A 57 -6.87 -2.24 7.71
N VAL A 58 -5.58 -2.08 7.42
CA VAL A 58 -4.75 -1.00 7.97
C VAL A 58 -5.37 0.36 7.65
N ARG A 59 -5.73 0.59 6.39
CA ARG A 59 -6.35 1.86 5.96
C ARG A 59 -7.69 2.11 6.63
N LYS A 60 -8.54 1.09 6.80
CA LYS A 60 -9.81 1.22 7.53
C LYS A 60 -9.58 1.62 8.99
N ASN A 61 -8.55 1.07 9.63
CA ASN A 61 -8.20 1.43 11.00
C ASN A 61 -7.72 2.89 11.08
N ILE A 62 -6.81 3.30 10.18
CA ILE A 62 -6.34 4.70 10.10
C ILE A 62 -7.54 5.64 9.91
N VAL A 63 -8.41 5.38 8.93
CA VAL A 63 -9.59 6.22 8.66
C VAL A 63 -10.53 6.27 9.87
N LYS A 64 -10.71 5.15 10.58
CA LYS A 64 -11.52 5.10 11.79
C LYS A 64 -10.94 5.96 12.92
N GLU A 65 -9.62 6.01 13.06
CA GLU A 65 -8.93 6.86 14.04
C GLU A 65 -9.00 8.33 13.65
N VAL A 66 -8.73 8.66 12.39
CA VAL A 66 -8.87 10.02 11.84
C VAL A 66 -10.28 10.56 12.01
N ASN A 67 -11.32 9.75 11.75
CA ASN A 67 -12.71 10.18 11.92
C ASN A 67 -13.10 10.45 13.38
N ARG A 68 -12.29 10.01 14.34
CA ARG A 68 -12.48 10.27 15.77
C ARG A 68 -11.64 11.46 16.27
N SER A 69 -10.67 11.93 15.47
CA SER A 69 -9.86 13.08 15.87
C SER A 69 -10.65 14.37 15.72
N GLU A 70 -10.30 15.38 16.51
CA GLU A 70 -10.93 16.70 16.43
C GLU A 70 -10.60 17.43 15.12
N GLY A 71 -9.49 17.06 14.49
CA GLY A 71 -9.08 17.57 13.18
C GLY A 71 -8.01 16.71 12.54
N PHE A 72 -7.86 16.88 11.22
CA PHE A 72 -6.82 16.25 10.42
C PHE A 72 -6.44 17.13 9.23
N SER A 73 -5.25 16.91 8.70
CA SER A 73 -4.75 17.52 7.46
C SER A 73 -4.39 16.43 6.47
N LEU A 74 -4.61 16.68 5.18
CA LEU A 74 -4.15 15.80 4.11
C LEU A 74 -2.74 16.19 3.66
N LEU A 75 -1.88 15.20 3.52
CA LEU A 75 -0.55 15.33 2.94
C LEU A 75 -0.62 14.80 1.52
N ALA A 76 -0.15 15.57 0.55
CA ALA A 76 -0.13 15.17 -0.84
C ALA A 76 1.23 15.53 -1.44
N ASP A 77 1.95 14.54 -1.94
CA ASP A 77 3.28 14.74 -2.54
C ASP A 77 3.37 14.05 -3.90
N GLU A 78 3.82 14.81 -4.90
CA GLU A 78 3.97 14.34 -6.28
C GLU A 78 5.31 13.64 -6.44
N SER A 79 5.26 12.40 -6.89
CA SER A 79 6.46 11.59 -7.16
C SER A 79 6.36 10.95 -8.53
N ALA A 80 7.47 10.88 -9.25
CA ALA A 80 7.55 10.14 -10.52
C ALA A 80 8.02 8.71 -10.23
N ASP A 81 7.25 7.71 -10.68
CA ASP A 81 7.69 6.31 -10.61
C ASP A 81 8.84 6.04 -11.59
N ILE A 82 9.54 4.92 -11.40
CA ILE A 82 10.70 4.48 -12.20
C ILE A 82 10.42 4.39 -13.71
N PHE A 83 9.14 4.31 -14.10
CA PHE A 83 8.67 4.29 -15.49
C PHE A 83 8.22 5.65 -16.03
N GLY A 84 8.47 6.75 -15.29
CA GLY A 84 8.12 8.12 -15.68
C GLY A 84 6.63 8.46 -15.55
N LYS A 85 5.84 7.61 -14.89
CA LYS A 85 4.45 7.88 -14.56
C LYS A 85 4.38 8.73 -13.29
N GLU A 86 3.67 9.85 -13.38
CA GLU A 86 3.40 10.71 -12.21
C GLU A 86 2.41 10.00 -11.29
N GLN A 87 2.76 9.91 -10.01
CA GLN A 87 1.93 9.38 -8.95
C GLN A 87 1.85 10.40 -7.82
N LEU A 88 0.65 10.58 -7.28
CA LEU A 88 0.42 11.36 -6.07
C LEU A 88 0.39 10.42 -4.86
N SER A 89 1.32 10.61 -3.93
CA SER A 89 1.25 9.99 -2.62
C SER A 89 0.28 10.77 -1.75
N ILE A 90 -0.62 10.07 -1.06
CA ILE A 90 -1.61 10.67 -0.16
C ILE A 90 -1.38 10.12 1.24
N GLY A 91 -1.15 11.02 2.19
CA GLY A 91 -1.09 10.75 3.62
C GLY A 91 -2.07 11.61 4.41
N VAL A 92 -2.16 11.35 5.70
CA VAL A 92 -2.98 12.10 6.65
C VAL A 92 -2.19 12.38 7.91
N ARG A 93 -2.28 13.61 8.41
CA ARG A 93 -1.75 14.03 9.70
C ARG A 93 -2.92 14.32 10.64
N PHE A 94 -2.96 13.69 11.81
CA PHE A 94 -4.03 13.87 12.79
C PHE A 94 -3.51 13.73 14.22
N VAL A 95 -4.30 14.19 15.20
CA VAL A 95 -4.01 13.98 16.62
C VAL A 95 -4.76 12.73 17.07
N ASP A 96 -4.04 11.77 17.65
CA ASP A 96 -4.65 10.53 18.13
C ASP A 96 -5.31 10.69 19.51
N ALA A 97 -5.94 9.62 20.00
CA ALA A 97 -6.63 9.62 21.29
C ALA A 97 -5.69 9.82 22.50
N LEU A 98 -4.37 9.69 22.30
CA LEU A 98 -3.34 9.92 23.30
C LEU A 98 -2.72 11.32 23.18
N ASN A 99 -3.31 12.20 22.36
CA ASN A 99 -2.83 13.54 22.05
C ASN A 99 -1.46 13.56 21.34
N ASN A 100 -1.10 12.49 20.64
CA ASN A 100 0.11 12.46 19.82
C ASN A 100 -0.22 12.85 18.38
N ILE A 101 0.67 13.63 17.77
CA ILE A 101 0.61 13.90 16.33
C ILE A 101 1.07 12.65 15.61
N ARG A 102 0.22 12.11 14.73
CA ARG A 102 0.53 10.97 13.88
C ARG A 102 0.39 11.32 12.42
N GLU A 103 1.26 10.73 11.61
CA GLU A 103 1.24 10.81 10.16
C GLU A 103 1.16 9.42 9.58
N GLU A 104 0.15 9.18 8.75
CA GLU A 104 -0.13 7.86 8.21
C GLU A 104 -0.31 7.94 6.68
N PHE A 105 0.26 6.96 5.98
CA PHE A 105 0.10 6.84 4.54
C PHE A 105 -1.23 6.15 4.19
N LEU A 106 -1.94 6.68 3.20
CA LEU A 106 -3.24 6.14 2.77
C LEU A 106 -3.17 5.37 1.45
N ARG A 107 -2.60 5.99 0.41
CA ARG A 107 -2.49 5.40 -0.94
C ARG A 107 -1.59 6.21 -1.87
N PHE A 108 -1.17 5.56 -2.94
CA PHE A 108 -0.76 6.24 -4.17
C PHE A 108 -1.96 6.36 -5.11
N THR A 109 -1.99 7.43 -5.90
CA THR A 109 -2.97 7.66 -6.96
C THR A 109 -2.23 8.01 -8.24
N GLU A 110 -2.54 7.36 -9.36
CA GLU A 110 -1.96 7.73 -10.66
C GLU A 110 -2.47 9.12 -11.07
N LEU A 111 -1.55 10.02 -11.42
CA LEU A 111 -1.91 11.33 -11.95
C LEU A 111 -2.06 11.23 -13.47
N VAL A 112 -3.26 11.52 -13.96
CA VAL A 112 -3.48 11.72 -15.39
C VAL A 112 -3.01 13.13 -15.73
N ARG A 113 -1.93 13.25 -16.51
CA ARG A 113 -1.47 14.55 -17.04
C ARG A 113 -2.60 15.23 -17.81
N MET A 114 -3.19 16.26 -17.21
CA MET A 114 -4.23 17.08 -17.83
C MET A 114 -3.67 18.21 -18.71
N TYR A 115 -2.34 18.42 -18.75
CA TYR A 115 -1.73 19.48 -19.56
C TYR A 115 -0.78 18.95 -20.63
N GLY A 116 -1.26 18.95 -21.88
CA GLY A 116 -0.49 18.57 -23.05
C GLY A 116 -1.19 18.55 -24.41
N ARG A 117 -2.43 19.04 -24.56
CA ARG A 117 -2.96 19.45 -25.86
C ARG A 117 -3.09 20.96 -25.87
N LYS A 118 -2.19 21.65 -26.58
CA LYS A 118 -2.43 23.03 -27.02
C LYS A 118 -3.63 23.00 -27.97
N ASN A 119 -4.83 22.99 -27.43
CA ASN A 119 -6.02 23.32 -28.18
C ASN A 119 -6.29 24.81 -27.97
N HIS A 120 -6.23 25.50 -29.10
CA HIS A 120 -6.65 26.88 -29.29
C HIS A 120 -8.01 27.14 -28.61
N CYS A 121 -8.11 28.32 -28.00
CA CYS A 121 -9.34 29.04 -27.62
C CYS A 121 -10.20 28.49 -26.44
N GLY A 122 -10.29 29.33 -25.40
CA GLY A 122 -11.59 29.70 -24.83
C GLY A 122 -11.97 29.14 -23.45
N ASN A 123 -11.90 30.02 -22.45
CA ASN A 123 -12.71 30.09 -21.23
C ASN A 123 -12.41 29.14 -20.03
N ASN A 124 -11.70 29.75 -19.07
CA ASN A 124 -11.92 29.75 -17.62
C ASN A 124 -12.99 28.80 -17.04
N SER A 125 -12.54 27.90 -16.16
CA SER A 125 -12.94 27.91 -14.75
C SER A 125 -11.96 27.08 -13.92
N PHE A 126 -11.05 27.78 -13.25
CA PHE A 126 -10.20 27.28 -12.18
C PHE A 126 -11.05 26.70 -11.04
N TYR A 127 -10.82 25.46 -10.65
CA TYR A 127 -11.17 25.00 -9.30
C TYR A 127 -9.88 24.93 -8.48
N ARG A 128 -9.79 25.84 -7.51
CA ARG A 128 -8.74 25.92 -6.50
C ARG A 128 -9.32 25.34 -5.21
N VAL A 129 -8.59 24.41 -4.58
CA VAL A 129 -8.64 24.23 -3.11
C VAL A 129 -7.60 25.17 -2.52
#